data_AF-A0A9R1B392-F1
#
_entry.id   AF-A0A9R1B392-F1
#
_cell.length_a   1.000
_cell.length_b   1.000
_cell.length_c   1.000
_cell.angle_alpha   90.00
_cell.angle_beta   90.00
_cell.angle_gamma   90.00
#
_symmetry.space_group_name_H-M   'P 1'
#
loop_
_entity.id
_entity.type
_entity.pdbx_description
1 polymer ?
#
loop_
_entity_poly.entity_id
_entity_poly.type
_entity_poly.pdbx_seq_one_letter_code
_entity_poly.pdbx_strand_id
1 'polypeptide(L)'
;MMKGMVCLVAVALVLAGSVSIAAAQAAGLKKGFYKKSCPQAEDIAQKVVWKHVAGNRELAAKFLRMFFHDCFVRGCDASVLLDSPTNTAEKDAPPNLSLAGFEVIDEVKAALERACPGVVSCADIVALAARDSVSFQYGKKLWEVETGRRDGTVSSDTQALNEIPAPSSTFDILLTNFSGKGLGLQDLVVLSGAYHIHVAWSLTYVDAEFMRAYSYAGEVHVRTHNTILR
;
A
#
# COMPACT_ATOMS: atom_id res chain seq x y z
N MET A 1 33.90 19.22 45.61
CA MET A 1 34.28 19.12 44.18
C MET A 1 33.58 17.96 43.44
N MET A 2 32.95 16.98 44.11
CA MET A 2 32.26 15.85 43.46
C MET A 2 30.83 16.12 42.92
N LYS A 3 30.15 17.20 43.34
CA LYS A 3 28.77 17.50 42.86
C LYS A 3 28.72 18.05 41.42
N GLY A 4 29.78 18.72 40.96
CA GLY A 4 29.86 19.27 39.60
C GLY A 4 30.11 18.22 38.52
N MET A 5 30.79 17.12 38.87
CA MET A 5 31.10 16.04 37.92
C MET A 5 29.84 15.21 37.56
N VAL A 6 28.92 15.04 38.51
CA VAL A 6 27.67 14.26 38.30
C VAL A 6 26.71 14.97 37.36
N CYS A 7 26.63 16.32 37.41
CA CYS A 7 25.83 17.09 36.46
C CYS A 7 26.37 17.01 35.02
N LEU A 8 27.69 17.01 34.84
CA LEU A 8 28.31 16.92 33.52
C LEU A 8 28.07 15.55 32.86
N VAL A 9 28.07 14.47 33.64
CA VAL A 9 27.76 13.12 33.13
C VAL A 9 26.27 12.96 32.81
N ALA A 10 25.37 13.56 33.60
CA ALA A 10 23.93 13.52 33.34
C ALA A 10 23.54 14.32 32.07
N VAL A 11 24.17 15.46 31.80
CA VAL A 11 23.91 16.25 30.58
C VAL A 11 24.49 15.55 29.34
N ALA A 12 25.64 14.87 29.46
CA ALA A 12 26.20 14.07 28.36
C ALA A 12 25.34 12.85 28.00
N LEU A 13 24.68 12.21 28.98
CA LEU A 13 23.76 11.10 28.73
C LEU A 13 22.42 11.53 28.11
N VAL A 14 21.95 12.74 28.38
CA VAL A 14 20.76 13.30 27.74
C VAL A 14 21.05 13.75 26.29
N LEU A 15 22.27 14.19 26.00
CA LEU A 15 22.71 14.54 24.64
C LEU A 15 23.16 13.33 23.79
N ALA A 16 23.44 12.18 24.42
CA ALA A 16 23.73 10.92 23.72
C ALA A 16 22.47 10.07 23.46
N GLY A 17 21.31 10.44 24.02
CA GLY A 17 20.02 9.77 23.81
C GLY A 17 19.26 10.22 22.56
N SER A 18 19.69 11.29 21.90
CA SER A 18 19.14 11.74 20.61
C SER A 18 19.92 11.15 19.44
N VAL A 19 20.08 9.82 19.41
CA VAL A 19 20.56 9.11 18.22
C VAL A 19 19.39 9.00 17.24
N SER A 20 19.31 9.98 16.34
CA SER A 20 18.90 9.85 14.94
C SER A 20 17.58 9.12 14.64
N ILE A 21 16.43 9.77 14.87
CA ILE A 21 15.16 9.42 14.19
C ILE A 21 15.07 10.09 12.80
N ALA A 22 16.00 10.97 12.44
CA ALA A 22 15.94 11.78 11.22
C ALA A 22 16.77 11.25 10.03
N ALA A 23 16.92 9.94 9.87
CA ALA A 23 17.62 9.34 8.72
C ALA A 23 16.81 8.24 8.03
N ALA A 24 15.56 8.53 7.69
CA ALA A 24 14.75 7.67 6.82
C ALA A 24 14.01 8.46 5.72
N GLN A 25 14.50 9.65 5.36
CA GLN A 25 13.85 10.53 4.38
C GLN A 25 14.38 10.36 2.94
N ALA A 26 15.14 9.30 2.63
CA ALA A 26 15.79 9.17 1.32
C ALA A 26 15.86 7.74 0.73
N ALA A 27 15.35 6.72 1.43
CA ALA A 27 15.29 5.39 0.83
C ALA A 27 14.04 5.33 -0.05
N GLY A 28 14.21 5.45 -1.37
CA GLY A 28 13.16 5.10 -2.32
C GLY A 28 12.68 3.67 -2.11
N LEU A 29 11.56 3.32 -2.76
CA LEU A 29 11.04 1.96 -2.72
C LEU A 29 12.10 0.97 -3.19
N LYS A 30 12.17 -0.19 -2.53
CA LYS A 30 13.08 -1.27 -2.95
C LYS A 30 12.55 -2.63 -2.52
N LYS A 31 12.95 -3.65 -3.24
CA LYS A 31 12.71 -5.04 -2.87
C LYS A 31 13.45 -5.39 -1.57
N GLY A 32 12.74 -6.03 -0.64
CA GLY A 32 13.30 -6.41 0.65
C GLY A 32 13.67 -5.23 1.55
N PHE A 33 12.89 -4.13 1.51
CA PHE A 33 13.09 -2.96 2.37
C PHE A 33 13.21 -3.34 3.86
N TYR A 34 12.37 -4.28 4.31
CA TYR A 34 12.30 -4.74 5.69
C TYR A 34 13.30 -5.85 6.07
N LYS A 35 14.20 -6.29 5.16
CA LYS A 35 15.10 -7.44 5.41
C LYS A 35 15.96 -7.31 6.69
N LYS A 36 16.26 -6.09 7.14
CA LYS A 36 17.04 -5.83 8.36
C LYS A 36 16.17 -5.52 9.57
N SER A 37 15.11 -4.73 9.40
CA SER A 37 14.29 -4.21 10.50
C SER A 37 13.14 -5.16 10.90
N CYS A 38 12.56 -5.87 9.94
CA CYS A 38 11.55 -6.89 10.18
C CYS A 38 11.65 -8.00 9.11
N PRO A 39 12.61 -8.94 9.25
CA PRO A 39 12.88 -9.96 8.23
C PRO A 39 11.67 -10.86 7.91
N GLN A 40 10.76 -11.00 8.87
CA GLN A 40 9.54 -11.81 8.80
C GLN A 40 8.30 -11.05 8.26
N ALA A 41 8.44 -9.76 7.90
CA ALA A 41 7.30 -8.91 7.56
C ALA A 41 6.43 -9.48 6.41
N GLU A 42 7.05 -9.80 5.28
CA GLU A 42 6.31 -10.30 4.12
C GLU A 42 5.68 -11.67 4.36
N ASP A 43 6.32 -12.52 5.19
CA ASP A 43 5.81 -13.87 5.46
C ASP A 43 4.64 -13.83 6.46
N ILE A 44 4.66 -12.91 7.43
CA ILE A 44 3.53 -12.66 8.32
C ILE A 44 2.34 -12.13 7.51
N ALA A 45 2.55 -11.12 6.66
CA ALA A 45 1.50 -10.56 5.81
C ALA A 45 0.89 -11.63 4.91
N GLN A 46 1.73 -12.40 4.20
CA GLN A 46 1.29 -13.50 3.35
C GLN A 46 0.46 -14.52 4.13
N LYS A 47 0.92 -14.96 5.29
CA LYS A 47 0.24 -16.00 6.08
C LYS A 47 -1.19 -15.58 6.45
N VAL A 48 -1.37 -14.33 6.91
CA VAL A 48 -2.69 -13.82 7.29
C VAL A 48 -3.58 -13.66 6.05
N VAL A 49 -3.05 -13.06 4.97
CA VAL A 49 -3.81 -12.87 3.73
C VAL A 49 -4.24 -14.21 3.13
N TRP A 50 -3.34 -15.19 3.04
CA TRP A 50 -3.64 -16.52 2.50
C TRP A 50 -4.67 -17.28 3.33
N LYS A 51 -4.63 -17.16 4.66
CA LYS A 51 -5.65 -17.73 5.55
C LYS A 51 -7.04 -17.22 5.17
N HIS A 52 -7.19 -15.92 4.92
CA HIS A 52 -8.47 -15.31 4.56
C HIS A 52 -8.89 -15.63 3.12
N VAL A 53 -7.97 -15.55 2.16
CA VAL A 53 -8.26 -15.86 0.74
C VAL A 53 -8.63 -17.33 0.54
N ALA A 54 -8.10 -18.24 1.37
CA ALA A 54 -8.52 -19.64 1.38
C ALA A 54 -10.01 -19.82 1.71
N GLY A 55 -10.55 -18.96 2.59
CA GLY A 55 -11.98 -18.95 2.96
C GLY A 55 -12.85 -18.11 2.03
N ASN A 56 -12.30 -17.06 1.42
CA ASN A 56 -13.01 -16.19 0.49
C ASN A 56 -12.10 -15.75 -0.68
N ARG A 57 -12.28 -16.42 -1.83
CA ARG A 57 -11.48 -16.16 -3.03
C ARG A 57 -11.72 -14.78 -3.65
N GLU A 58 -12.87 -14.14 -3.40
CA GLU A 58 -13.15 -12.78 -3.90
C GLU A 58 -12.21 -11.73 -3.31
N LEU A 59 -11.56 -12.04 -2.19
CA LEU A 59 -10.62 -11.12 -1.54
C LEU A 59 -9.46 -10.72 -2.45
N ALA A 60 -9.04 -11.57 -3.38
CA ALA A 60 -7.99 -11.20 -4.33
C ALA A 60 -8.38 -9.98 -5.18
N ALA A 61 -9.61 -9.99 -5.68
CA ALA A 61 -10.14 -8.93 -6.50
C ALA A 61 -10.40 -7.65 -5.66
N LYS A 62 -10.83 -7.83 -4.41
CA LYS A 62 -11.04 -6.74 -3.44
C LYS A 62 -9.74 -6.05 -3.02
N PHE A 63 -8.66 -6.79 -2.74
CA PHE A 63 -7.37 -6.19 -2.39
C PHE A 63 -6.69 -5.50 -3.57
N LEU A 64 -6.75 -6.06 -4.77
CA LEU A 64 -6.28 -5.37 -5.97
C LEU A 64 -6.99 -4.05 -6.19
N ARG A 65 -8.31 -4.04 -5.99
CA ARG A 65 -9.11 -2.82 -6.09
C ARG A 65 -8.75 -1.83 -4.99
N MET A 66 -8.65 -2.26 -3.73
CA MET A 66 -8.22 -1.39 -2.63
C MET A 66 -6.85 -0.75 -2.92
N PHE A 67 -5.88 -1.53 -3.41
CA PHE A 67 -4.56 -1.01 -3.77
C PHE A 67 -4.62 -0.02 -4.94
N PHE A 68 -5.44 -0.28 -5.97
CA PHE A 68 -5.67 0.67 -7.05
C PHE A 68 -6.27 1.98 -6.53
N HIS A 69 -7.30 1.90 -5.69
CA HIS A 69 -7.99 3.07 -5.14
C HIS A 69 -7.08 3.90 -4.23
N ASP A 70 -6.28 3.26 -3.37
CA ASP A 70 -5.24 3.92 -2.58
C ASP A 70 -4.29 4.69 -3.51
N CYS A 71 -3.62 3.98 -4.42
CA CYS A 71 -2.66 4.59 -5.33
C CYS A 71 -3.27 5.65 -6.26
N PHE A 72 -4.56 5.63 -6.57
CA PHE A 72 -5.14 6.65 -7.45
C PHE A 72 -5.42 7.97 -6.74
N VAL A 73 -5.49 7.98 -5.41
CA VAL A 73 -5.80 9.17 -4.61
C VAL A 73 -4.55 9.55 -3.82
N ARG A 74 -3.93 10.69 -4.15
CA ARG A 74 -2.74 11.27 -3.45
C ARG A 74 -1.46 10.42 -3.36
N GLY A 75 -1.48 9.12 -3.56
CA GLY A 75 -0.33 8.29 -3.23
C GLY A 75 -0.73 6.87 -2.90
N CYS A 76 0.18 5.90 -3.07
CA CYS A 76 0.01 4.63 -2.36
C CYS A 76 0.46 4.86 -0.90
N ASP A 77 -0.38 5.53 -0.11
CA ASP A 77 -0.05 6.00 1.23
C ASP A 77 -1.03 5.50 2.30
N ALA A 78 -1.88 4.52 1.98
CA ALA A 78 -2.90 3.99 2.90
C ALA A 78 -3.91 5.04 3.40
N SER A 79 -4.05 6.20 2.74
CA SER A 79 -5.09 7.19 3.03
C SER A 79 -6.50 6.61 2.88
N VAL A 80 -6.68 5.60 2.02
CA VAL A 80 -7.95 4.86 1.87
C VAL A 80 -8.34 4.07 3.12
N LEU A 81 -7.40 3.80 4.04
CA LEU A 81 -7.67 3.04 5.27
C LEU A 81 -8.15 3.91 6.43
N LEU A 82 -8.04 5.24 6.31
CA LEU A 82 -8.44 6.16 7.36
C LEU A 82 -9.96 6.27 7.46
N ASP A 83 -10.47 6.35 8.69
CA ASP A 83 -11.87 6.60 8.99
C ASP A 83 -12.09 8.07 9.35
N SER A 84 -13.29 8.61 9.05
CA SER A 84 -13.68 9.97 9.44
C SER A 84 -14.95 9.93 10.29
N PRO A 85 -14.99 10.63 11.43
CA PRO A 85 -16.21 10.74 12.25
C PRO A 85 -17.32 11.54 11.55
N THR A 86 -17.00 12.29 10.49
CA THR A 86 -17.94 13.13 9.74
C THR A 86 -18.24 12.57 8.35
N ASN A 87 -17.86 11.32 8.07
CA ASN A 87 -18.04 10.66 6.77
C ASN A 87 -17.42 11.43 5.59
N THR A 88 -16.22 11.96 5.79
CA THR A 88 -15.46 12.72 4.77
C THR A 88 -14.16 12.01 4.38
N ALA A 89 -13.96 10.77 4.81
CA ALA A 89 -12.80 9.98 4.42
C ALA A 89 -13.04 9.36 3.04
N GLU A 90 -11.97 8.87 2.43
CA GLU A 90 -12.05 8.18 1.14
C GLU A 90 -13.01 7.00 1.20
N LYS A 91 -13.07 6.23 2.30
CA LYS A 91 -14.01 5.11 2.45
C LYS A 91 -15.47 5.50 2.23
N ASP A 92 -15.83 6.73 2.56
CA ASP A 92 -17.19 7.26 2.48
C ASP A 92 -17.55 7.74 1.05
N ALA A 93 -16.55 7.86 0.17
CA ALA A 93 -16.77 8.29 -1.20
C ALA A 93 -17.58 7.24 -1.99
N PRO A 94 -18.48 7.65 -2.90
CA PRO A 94 -19.23 6.74 -3.77
C PRO A 94 -18.39 5.63 -4.46
N PRO A 95 -17.18 5.88 -5.01
CA PRO A 95 -16.37 4.82 -5.60
C PRO A 95 -15.85 3.78 -4.58
N ASN A 96 -15.83 4.11 -3.29
CA ASN A 96 -15.20 3.31 -2.23
C ASN A 96 -16.18 2.55 -1.34
N LEU A 97 -17.49 2.86 -1.39
CA LEU A 97 -18.53 2.18 -0.60
C LEU A 97 -18.60 0.65 -0.80
N SER A 98 -18.00 0.16 -1.88
CA SER A 98 -17.93 -1.27 -2.22
C SER A 98 -16.54 -1.89 -2.02
N LEU A 99 -15.58 -1.15 -1.46
CA LEU A 99 -14.32 -1.73 -0.99
C LEU A 99 -14.56 -2.62 0.23
N ALA A 100 -13.75 -3.65 0.39
CA ALA A 100 -13.85 -4.62 1.47
C ALA A 100 -12.48 -5.27 1.74
N GLY A 101 -12.35 -5.98 2.87
CA GLY A 101 -11.10 -6.60 3.31
C GLY A 101 -10.27 -5.74 4.26
N PHE A 102 -10.79 -4.61 4.73
CA PHE A 102 -10.13 -3.73 5.70
C PHE A 102 -9.77 -4.48 6.99
N GLU A 103 -10.64 -5.35 7.46
CA GLU A 103 -10.46 -6.19 8.65
C GLU A 103 -9.26 -7.14 8.54
N VAL A 104 -8.94 -7.59 7.32
CA VAL A 104 -7.77 -8.44 7.06
C VAL A 104 -6.50 -7.60 7.11
N ILE A 105 -6.53 -6.36 6.59
CA ILE A 105 -5.42 -5.40 6.70
C ILE A 105 -5.12 -5.12 8.18
N ASP A 106 -6.16 -4.94 9.00
CA ASP A 106 -6.02 -4.76 10.45
C ASP A 106 -5.41 -6.01 11.13
N GLU A 107 -5.83 -7.23 10.77
CA GLU A 107 -5.25 -8.46 11.30
C GLU A 107 -3.76 -8.59 10.92
N VAL A 108 -3.40 -8.24 9.68
CA VAL A 108 -2.00 -8.21 9.21
C VAL A 108 -1.22 -7.19 10.03
N LYS A 109 -1.73 -5.96 10.17
CA LYS A 109 -1.07 -4.90 10.94
C LYS A 109 -0.87 -5.30 12.39
N ALA A 110 -1.90 -5.85 13.03
CA ALA A 110 -1.80 -6.34 14.41
C ALA A 110 -0.77 -7.46 14.57
N ALA A 111 -0.66 -8.37 13.58
CA ALA A 111 0.35 -9.42 13.58
C ALA A 111 1.77 -8.88 13.41
N LEU A 112 1.94 -7.88 12.55
CA LEU A 112 3.22 -7.20 12.32
C LEU A 112 3.64 -6.36 13.53
N GLU A 113 2.74 -5.61 14.14
CA GLU A 113 3.05 -4.82 15.34
C GLU A 113 3.47 -5.69 16.52
N ARG A 114 2.94 -6.92 16.64
CA ARG A 114 3.40 -7.90 17.62
C ARG A 114 4.83 -8.40 17.35
N ALA A 115 5.24 -8.48 16.09
CA ALA A 115 6.53 -9.02 15.69
C ALA A 115 7.63 -7.96 15.56
N CYS A 116 7.27 -6.77 15.08
CA CYS A 116 8.16 -5.64 14.80
C CYS A 116 7.40 -4.30 14.96
N PRO A 117 7.25 -3.82 16.21
CA PRO A 117 6.47 -2.62 16.51
C PRO A 117 6.95 -1.38 15.76
N GLY A 118 6.02 -0.67 15.11
CA GLY A 118 6.26 0.60 14.44
C GLY A 118 7.16 0.52 13.19
N VAL A 119 7.40 -0.68 12.64
CA VAL A 119 8.32 -0.87 11.52
C VAL A 119 7.62 -0.83 10.15
N VAL A 120 6.53 -1.59 9.99
CA VAL A 120 5.88 -1.81 8.69
C VAL A 120 4.69 -0.88 8.52
N SER A 121 4.68 -0.10 7.44
CA SER A 121 3.59 0.83 7.12
C SER A 121 2.33 0.10 6.65
N CYS A 122 1.17 0.71 6.89
CA CYS A 122 -0.10 0.23 6.35
C CYS A 122 -0.12 0.28 4.82
N ALA A 123 0.49 1.28 4.22
CA ALA A 123 0.63 1.41 2.77
C ALA A 123 1.33 0.20 2.13
N ASP A 124 2.41 -0.30 2.75
CA ASP A 124 3.05 -1.52 2.28
C ASP A 124 2.21 -2.77 2.56
N ILE A 125 1.44 -2.81 3.65
CA ILE A 125 0.51 -3.93 3.91
C ILE A 125 -0.53 -4.05 2.80
N VAL A 126 -1.11 -2.94 2.33
CA VAL A 126 -2.07 -2.95 1.21
C VAL A 126 -1.41 -3.49 -0.06
N ALA A 127 -0.20 -3.03 -0.39
CA ALA A 127 0.55 -3.51 -1.55
C ALA A 127 0.89 -5.01 -1.46
N LEU A 128 1.32 -5.48 -0.27
CA LEU A 128 1.62 -6.88 -0.02
C LEU A 128 0.35 -7.75 -0.08
N ALA A 129 -0.77 -7.26 0.45
CA ALA A 129 -2.06 -7.97 0.41
C ALA A 129 -2.60 -8.14 -1.01
N ALA A 130 -2.47 -7.12 -1.86
CA ALA A 130 -2.80 -7.22 -3.28
C ALA A 130 -1.96 -8.32 -3.96
N ARG A 131 -0.64 -8.34 -3.71
CA ARG A 131 0.26 -9.37 -4.27
C ARG A 131 -0.01 -10.77 -3.74
N ASP A 132 -0.16 -10.92 -2.43
CA ASP A 132 -0.30 -12.21 -1.77
C ASP A 132 -1.64 -12.87 -2.10
N SER A 133 -2.72 -12.08 -2.17
CA SER A 133 -4.05 -12.60 -2.48
C SER A 133 -4.16 -13.17 -3.90
N VAL A 134 -3.52 -12.51 -4.86
CA VAL A 134 -3.42 -13.01 -6.24
C VAL A 134 -2.46 -14.20 -6.35
N SER A 135 -1.37 -14.16 -5.58
CA SER A 135 -0.37 -15.25 -5.53
C SER A 135 -0.91 -16.54 -4.93
N PHE A 136 -1.96 -16.47 -4.10
CA PHE A 136 -2.53 -17.60 -3.36
C PHE A 136 -2.83 -18.81 -4.26
N GLN A 137 -3.52 -18.60 -5.39
CA GLN A 137 -3.94 -19.69 -6.27
C GLN A 137 -2.77 -20.43 -6.95
N TYR A 138 -1.58 -19.81 -6.99
CA TYR A 138 -0.38 -20.38 -7.59
C TYR A 138 0.55 -21.02 -6.56
N GLY A 139 0.27 -20.88 -5.27
CA GLY A 139 1.09 -21.43 -4.19
C GLY A 139 2.50 -20.83 -4.10
N LYS A 140 2.75 -19.66 -4.72
CA LYS A 140 4.05 -18.97 -4.68
C LYS A 140 3.88 -17.47 -4.89
N LYS A 141 4.80 -16.66 -4.35
CA LYS A 141 4.88 -15.20 -4.61
C LYS A 141 5.13 -15.00 -6.12
N LEU A 142 4.22 -14.31 -6.80
CA LEU A 142 4.30 -14.10 -8.25
C LEU A 142 5.27 -13.00 -8.66
N TRP A 143 5.42 -11.97 -7.82
CA TRP A 143 6.41 -10.91 -7.98
C TRP A 143 6.93 -10.43 -6.62
N GLU A 144 8.08 -9.77 -6.66
CA GLU A 144 8.66 -9.08 -5.51
C GLU A 144 8.10 -7.66 -5.45
N VAL A 145 7.44 -7.32 -4.33
CA VAL A 145 6.88 -5.98 -4.12
C VAL A 145 8.00 -5.05 -3.65
N GLU A 146 8.18 -3.92 -4.33
CA GLU A 146 9.00 -2.84 -3.76
C GLU A 146 8.28 -2.25 -2.54
N THR A 147 8.93 -2.27 -1.39
CA THR A 147 8.41 -1.77 -0.11
C THR A 147 9.22 -0.56 0.36
N GLY A 148 8.72 0.13 1.38
CA GLY A 148 9.24 1.39 1.89
C GLY A 148 8.25 2.56 1.80
N ARG A 149 6.97 2.31 1.50
CA ARG A 149 5.92 3.34 1.52
C ARG A 149 5.71 3.84 2.94
N ARG A 150 5.18 5.06 3.08
CA ARG A 150 4.83 5.66 4.37
C ARG A 150 3.35 6.00 4.38
N ASP A 151 2.76 5.90 5.56
CA ASP A 151 1.34 6.17 5.76
C ASP A 151 1.06 7.66 5.68
N GLY A 152 0.06 8.02 4.89
CA GLY A 152 -0.53 9.34 4.78
C GLY A 152 -1.41 9.65 5.99
N THR A 153 -1.68 10.93 6.20
CA THR A 153 -2.50 11.43 7.32
C THR A 153 -3.74 12.20 6.86
N VAL A 154 -3.97 12.24 5.55
CA VAL A 154 -5.07 12.99 4.92
C VAL A 154 -5.85 12.02 4.06
N SER A 155 -7.16 11.95 4.28
CA SER A 155 -8.12 11.17 3.50
C SER A 155 -9.28 12.09 3.14
N SER A 156 -9.71 12.08 1.88
CA SER A 156 -10.76 12.96 1.39
C SER A 156 -11.69 12.26 0.41
N ASP A 157 -12.96 12.20 0.77
CA ASP A 157 -14.06 11.71 -0.07
C ASP A 157 -14.12 12.42 -1.44
N THR A 158 -13.93 13.74 -1.44
CA THR A 158 -13.97 14.59 -2.62
C THR A 158 -12.80 14.32 -3.54
N GLN A 159 -11.60 14.08 -3.00
CA GLN A 159 -10.44 13.68 -3.81
C GLN A 159 -10.67 12.30 -4.42
N ALA A 160 -11.17 11.33 -3.65
CA ALA A 160 -11.54 10.02 -4.17
C ALA A 160 -12.57 10.11 -5.30
N LEU A 161 -13.62 10.92 -5.14
CA LEU A 161 -14.66 11.11 -6.17
C LEU A 161 -14.11 11.70 -7.48
N ASN A 162 -13.14 12.62 -7.38
CA ASN A 162 -12.60 13.32 -8.54
C ASN A 162 -11.47 12.57 -9.24
N GLU A 163 -10.65 11.82 -8.49
CA GLU A 163 -9.45 11.18 -9.01
C GLU A 163 -9.67 9.74 -9.48
N ILE A 164 -10.62 9.02 -8.87
CA ILE A 164 -10.92 7.63 -9.26
C ILE A 164 -11.79 7.64 -10.53
N PRO A 165 -11.35 7.02 -11.64
CA PRO A 165 -12.13 6.99 -12.86
C PRO A 165 -13.47 6.26 -12.68
N ALA A 166 -14.53 6.82 -13.26
CA ALA A 166 -15.85 6.21 -13.22
C ALA A 166 -15.94 5.02 -14.21
N PRO A 167 -16.79 4.00 -13.94
CA PRO A 167 -17.02 2.91 -14.89
C PRO A 167 -17.57 3.37 -16.25
N SER A 168 -18.21 4.54 -16.30
CA SER A 168 -18.75 5.15 -17.51
C SER A 168 -17.77 6.13 -18.20
N SER A 169 -16.53 6.26 -17.72
CA SER A 169 -15.52 7.13 -18.34
C SER A 169 -15.18 6.66 -19.75
N THR A 170 -15.03 7.60 -20.68
CA THR A 170 -14.56 7.30 -22.04
C THR A 170 -13.09 6.94 -22.03
N PHE A 171 -12.62 6.28 -23.10
CA PHE A 171 -11.21 5.91 -23.25
C PHE A 171 -10.25 7.10 -23.10
N ASP A 172 -10.56 8.26 -23.70
CA ASP A 172 -9.69 9.44 -23.63
C ASP A 172 -9.59 10.00 -22.20
N ILE A 173 -10.68 9.94 -21.43
CA ILE A 173 -10.69 10.32 -20.01
C ILE A 173 -9.84 9.33 -19.20
N LEU A 174 -10.01 8.02 -19.44
CA LEU A 174 -9.21 6.99 -18.77
C LEU A 174 -7.71 7.18 -19.06
N LEU A 175 -7.34 7.37 -20.31
CA LEU A 175 -5.95 7.57 -20.70
C LEU A 175 -5.37 8.84 -20.07
N THR A 176 -6.15 9.93 -20.01
CA THR A 176 -5.75 11.18 -19.37
C THR A 176 -5.52 11.00 -17.86
N ASN A 177 -6.45 10.33 -17.17
CA ASN A 177 -6.35 10.06 -15.73
C ASN A 177 -5.13 9.20 -15.42
N PHE A 178 -4.91 8.12 -16.18
CA PHE A 178 -3.74 7.25 -16.02
C PHE A 178 -2.45 8.01 -16.31
N SER A 179 -2.40 8.80 -17.38
CA SER A 179 -1.23 9.61 -17.72
C SER A 179 -0.91 10.62 -16.62
N GLY A 180 -1.92 11.19 -15.98
CA GLY A 180 -1.77 12.08 -14.80
C GLY A 180 -1.15 11.38 -13.58
N LYS A 181 -1.18 10.05 -13.53
CA LYS A 181 -0.52 9.21 -12.52
C LYS A 181 0.81 8.62 -13.01
N GLY A 182 1.30 9.07 -14.17
CA GLY A 182 2.51 8.54 -14.81
C GLY A 182 2.32 7.17 -15.46
N LEU A 183 1.09 6.71 -15.63
CA LEU A 183 0.74 5.42 -16.22
C LEU A 183 0.34 5.61 -17.70
N GLY A 184 0.99 4.86 -18.59
CA GLY A 184 0.76 4.98 -20.03
C GLY A 184 -0.44 4.18 -20.52
N LEU A 185 -0.66 4.20 -21.84
CA LEU A 185 -1.68 3.39 -22.51
C LEU A 185 -1.53 1.89 -22.18
N GLN A 186 -0.30 1.39 -22.16
CA GLN A 186 -0.07 -0.02 -21.87
C GLN A 186 -0.48 -0.36 -20.43
N ASP A 187 -0.17 0.51 -19.46
CA ASP A 187 -0.60 0.34 -18.08
C ASP A 187 -2.13 0.40 -17.97
N LEU A 188 -2.80 1.32 -18.68
CA LEU A 188 -4.26 1.37 -18.72
C LEU A 188 -4.86 0.05 -19.24
N VAL A 189 -4.39 -0.45 -20.39
CA VAL A 189 -4.91 -1.70 -20.98
C VAL A 189 -4.68 -2.87 -20.04
N VAL A 190 -3.48 -2.98 -19.50
CA VAL A 190 -3.10 -4.09 -18.63
C VAL A 190 -3.87 -4.03 -17.30
N LEU A 191 -3.91 -2.88 -16.61
CA LEU A 191 -4.64 -2.73 -15.35
C LEU A 191 -6.16 -2.88 -15.51
N SER A 192 -6.72 -2.54 -16.67
CA SER A 192 -8.12 -2.83 -16.99
C SER A 192 -8.43 -4.33 -17.05
N GLY A 193 -7.41 -5.17 -17.27
CA GLY A 193 -7.50 -6.62 -17.13
C GLY A 193 -7.91 -7.11 -15.73
N ALA A 194 -7.80 -6.26 -14.69
CA ALA A 194 -8.15 -6.61 -13.31
C ALA A 194 -9.64 -6.86 -13.13
N TYR A 195 -10.45 -6.22 -13.97
CA TYR A 195 -11.88 -6.50 -14.03
C TYR A 195 -12.14 -7.97 -14.38
N HIS A 196 -11.30 -8.58 -15.23
CA HIS A 196 -11.41 -10.00 -15.53
C HIS A 196 -11.09 -10.86 -14.31
N ILE A 197 -10.31 -10.40 -13.32
CA ILE A 197 -10.13 -11.15 -12.05
C ILE A 197 -11.44 -11.25 -11.26
N HIS A 198 -12.44 -10.39 -11.45
CA HIS A 198 -13.75 -10.62 -10.82
C HIS A 198 -14.58 -11.69 -11.55
N VAL A 199 -14.39 -11.85 -12.86
CA VAL A 199 -15.18 -12.74 -13.75
C VAL A 199 -14.50 -14.11 -13.97
N ALA A 200 -13.18 -14.11 -14.01
CA ALA A 200 -12.27 -15.21 -14.37
C ALA A 200 -11.87 -16.09 -13.18
N TRP A 201 -12.36 -15.86 -11.95
CA TRP A 201 -12.26 -16.90 -10.91
C TRP A 201 -13.21 -18.07 -11.18
N SER A 202 -14.06 -17.95 -12.22
CA SER A 202 -14.67 -19.09 -12.90
C SER A 202 -13.79 -19.70 -14.01
N LEU A 203 -12.80 -18.97 -14.55
CA LEU A 203 -11.98 -19.32 -15.72
C LEU A 203 -10.55 -18.75 -15.59
N THR A 204 -9.69 -19.45 -14.86
CA THR A 204 -8.31 -19.06 -14.51
C THR A 204 -7.47 -18.51 -15.68
N TYR A 205 -7.26 -17.19 -15.76
CA TYR A 205 -6.10 -16.60 -16.42
C TYR A 205 -5.79 -15.19 -15.86
N VAL A 206 -4.65 -15.05 -15.18
CA VAL A 206 -4.03 -13.75 -14.92
C VAL A 206 -2.60 -13.85 -15.44
N ASP A 207 -2.24 -13.00 -16.40
CA ASP A 207 -0.93 -13.07 -17.05
C ASP A 207 0.17 -12.38 -16.22
N ALA A 208 1.43 -12.60 -16.60
CA ALA A 208 2.58 -12.02 -15.90
C ALA A 208 2.80 -10.52 -16.19
N GLU A 209 2.26 -10.00 -17.29
CA GLU A 209 2.36 -8.58 -17.66
C GLU A 209 1.42 -7.74 -16.80
N PHE A 210 0.23 -8.26 -16.53
CA PHE A 210 -0.75 -7.80 -15.56
C PHE A 210 -0.14 -7.55 -14.18
N MET A 211 0.55 -8.55 -13.66
CA MET A 211 1.20 -8.44 -12.35
C MET A 211 2.32 -7.40 -12.35
N ARG A 212 3.09 -7.33 -13.43
CA ARG A 212 4.19 -6.38 -13.56
C ARG A 212 3.68 -4.95 -13.66
N ALA A 213 2.59 -4.71 -14.39
CA ALA A 213 1.96 -3.40 -14.48
C ALA A 213 1.38 -2.95 -13.12
N TYR A 214 0.78 -3.85 -12.33
CA TYR A 214 0.33 -3.50 -10.97
C TYR A 214 1.50 -3.13 -10.03
N SER A 215 2.61 -3.88 -10.09
CA SER A 215 3.84 -3.51 -9.35
C SER A 215 4.37 -2.15 -9.82
N TYR A 216 4.55 -2.00 -11.14
CA TYR A 216 5.09 -0.80 -11.75
C TYR A 216 4.22 0.43 -11.47
N ALA A 217 2.90 0.31 -11.55
CA ALA A 217 1.98 1.41 -11.27
C ALA A 217 2.06 1.87 -9.81
N GLY A 218 2.13 0.91 -8.88
CA GLY A 218 2.36 1.20 -7.47
C GLY A 218 3.74 1.79 -7.16
N GLU A 219 4.72 1.65 -8.07
CA GLU A 219 6.07 2.22 -7.94
C GLU A 219 6.17 3.62 -8.57
N VAL A 220 5.64 3.80 -9.79
CA VAL A 220 5.64 5.06 -10.54
C VAL A 220 4.92 6.15 -9.76
N HIS A 221 3.77 5.82 -9.17
CA HIS A 221 2.99 6.79 -8.41
C HIS A 221 3.71 7.29 -7.16
N VAL A 222 4.41 6.41 -6.45
CA VAL A 222 5.22 6.79 -5.28
C VAL A 222 6.44 7.63 -5.70
N ARG A 223 7.10 7.30 -6.82
CA ARG A 223 8.26 8.05 -7.30
C ARG A 223 7.89 9.45 -7.81
N THR A 224 6.76 9.60 -8.48
CA THR A 224 6.28 10.89 -9.00
C THR A 224 5.82 11.83 -7.89
N HIS A 225 5.08 11.35 -6.88
CA HIS A 225 4.66 12.20 -5.76
C HIS A 225 5.75 12.53 -4.74
N ASN A 226 6.74 11.65 -4.52
CA ASN A 226 7.89 11.98 -3.68
C ASN A 226 8.84 13.00 -4.34
N THR A 227 8.66 13.28 -5.64
CA THR A 227 9.35 14.36 -6.37
C THR A 227 8.60 15.70 -6.26
N ILE A 228 7.28 15.68 -5.99
CA ILE A 228 6.42 16.88 -5.90
C ILE A 228 6.35 17.44 -4.47
N LEU A 229 6.63 16.63 -3.44
CA LEU A 229 6.64 17.04 -2.03
C LEU A 229 8.03 17.44 -1.50
N ARG A 230 8.95 17.87 -2.37
CA ARG A 230 10.24 18.48 -1.97
C ARG A 230 10.26 19.98 -2.22
#